data_AF-A0A956P0P3-F1
#
_entry.id   AF-A0A956P0P3-F1
#
_cell.length_a   1.000
_cell.length_b   1.000
_cell.length_c   1.000
_cell.angle_alpha   90.00
_cell.angle_beta   90.00
_cell.angle_gamma   90.00
#
_symmetry.space_group_name_H-M   'P 1'
#
loop_
_entity.id
_entity.type
_entity.pdbx_description
1 polymer ?
#
loop_
_entity_poly.entity_id
_entity_poly.type
_entity_poly.pdbx_seq_one_letter_code
_entity_poly.pdbx_strand_id
1 'polypeptide(L)'
;MVRQMSGEIPADYFDGVTEVVVSPRAVPHPTRAGIFTLGECIPLPLEDGAPDAVQSRVVLYHGSFRALADLDPTFDWREEAWETLTHELRHHVEWRARRDDLEALDRAAEANFARHDGEPFDPLFYLDGDAPVPGVHEVDGDWFLDHVVRRVPD
;
A
#
# COMPACT_ATOMS: atom_id res chain seq x y z
N MET A 1 -12.04 -16.93 -4.64
CA MET A 1 -11.60 -15.67 -5.29
C MET A 1 -10.09 -15.49 -5.15
N VAL A 2 -9.56 -15.11 -3.99
CA VAL A 2 -8.10 -14.86 -3.80
C VAL A 2 -7.21 -16.00 -4.29
N ARG A 3 -7.51 -17.27 -3.93
CA ARG A 3 -6.73 -18.43 -4.44
C ARG A 3 -6.65 -18.51 -5.96
N GLN A 4 -7.72 -18.14 -6.67
CA GLN A 4 -7.73 -18.14 -8.12
C GLN A 4 -6.87 -16.99 -8.67
N MET A 5 -7.02 -15.79 -8.11
CA MET A 5 -6.21 -14.61 -8.47
C MET A 5 -4.71 -14.86 -8.26
N SER A 6 -4.32 -15.51 -7.16
CA SER A 6 -2.91 -15.87 -6.95
C SER A 6 -2.36 -16.77 -8.05
N GLY A 7 -3.19 -17.59 -8.70
CA GLY A 7 -2.79 -18.40 -9.85
C GLY A 7 -2.70 -17.62 -11.18
N GLU A 8 -3.20 -16.38 -11.22
CA GLU A 8 -3.09 -15.47 -12.37
C GLU A 8 -1.77 -14.68 -12.34
N ILE A 9 -1.14 -14.55 -11.16
CA ILE A 9 0.13 -13.83 -10.95
C ILE A 9 1.31 -14.79 -11.18
N PRO A 10 2.38 -14.39 -11.90
CA PRO A 10 3.55 -15.24 -12.09
C PRO A 10 4.20 -15.68 -10.77
N ALA A 11 4.60 -16.95 -10.69
CA ALA A 11 5.08 -17.56 -9.45
C ALA A 11 6.29 -16.84 -8.83
N ASP A 12 7.17 -16.27 -9.64
CA ASP A 12 8.39 -15.57 -9.20
C ASP A 12 8.09 -14.36 -8.28
N TYR A 13 6.90 -13.76 -8.37
CA TYR A 13 6.47 -12.69 -7.46
C TYR A 13 6.18 -13.19 -6.04
N PHE A 14 5.98 -14.50 -5.86
CA PHE A 14 5.75 -15.14 -4.55
C PHE A 14 7.02 -15.74 -3.95
N ASP A 15 8.18 -15.64 -4.60
CA ASP A 15 9.44 -16.14 -4.07
C ASP A 15 9.75 -15.52 -2.70
N GLY A 16 9.69 -16.31 -1.63
CA GLY A 16 9.86 -15.85 -0.25
C GLY A 16 8.54 -15.50 0.46
N VAL A 17 7.40 -15.50 -0.24
CA VAL A 17 6.08 -15.45 0.40
C VAL A 17 5.70 -16.86 0.84
N THR A 18 5.61 -17.06 2.15
CA THR A 18 5.31 -18.39 2.73
C THR A 18 3.85 -18.78 2.51
N GLU A 19 2.93 -17.82 2.61
CA GLU A 19 1.51 -18.04 2.38
C GLU A 19 0.75 -16.74 2.10
N VAL A 20 -0.37 -16.88 1.39
CA VAL A 20 -1.41 -15.84 1.23
C VAL A 20 -2.62 -16.26 2.05
N VAL A 21 -3.00 -15.46 3.03
CA VAL A 21 -4.06 -15.79 4.01
C VAL A 21 -5.22 -14.81 3.87
N VAL A 22 -6.44 -15.34 3.89
CA VAL A 22 -7.64 -14.52 4.03
C VAL A 22 -8.08 -14.57 5.50
N SER A 23 -7.98 -13.44 6.20
CA SER A 23 -8.34 -13.30 7.60
C SER A 23 -9.75 -12.75 7.77
N PRO A 24 -10.57 -13.28 8.69
CA PRO A 24 -11.91 -12.72 8.96
C PRO A 24 -11.87 -11.42 9.77
N ARG A 25 -10.70 -10.97 10.24
CA ARG A 25 -10.56 -9.74 11.02
C ARG A 25 -10.90 -8.52 10.17
N ALA A 26 -11.44 -7.50 10.84
CA ALA A 26 -11.48 -6.13 10.33
C ALA A 26 -10.40 -5.32 11.06
N VAL A 27 -9.67 -4.50 10.33
CA VAL A 27 -8.58 -3.68 10.84
C VAL A 27 -8.90 -2.22 10.52
N PRO A 28 -9.63 -1.50 11.39
CA PRO A 28 -9.94 -0.10 11.17
C PRO A 28 -8.70 0.78 11.37
N HIS A 29 -8.64 1.90 10.65
CA HIS A 29 -7.65 2.93 10.90
C HIS A 29 -7.79 3.46 12.35
N PRO A 30 -6.69 3.66 13.10
CA PRO A 30 -6.76 4.04 14.51
C PRO A 30 -7.47 5.37 14.78
N THR A 31 -7.43 6.30 13.84
CA THR A 31 -7.96 7.67 14.01
C THR A 31 -8.99 8.08 12.96
N ARG A 32 -9.13 7.35 11.84
CA ARG A 32 -9.99 7.76 10.71
C ARG A 32 -11.15 6.81 10.54
N ALA A 33 -12.36 7.32 10.75
CA ALA A 33 -13.58 6.52 10.62
C ALA A 33 -13.82 6.16 9.15
N GLY A 34 -14.26 4.92 8.90
CA GLY A 34 -14.55 4.43 7.55
C GLY A 34 -13.33 4.01 6.73
N ILE A 35 -12.11 4.19 7.26
CA ILE A 35 -10.87 3.72 6.65
C ILE A 35 -10.47 2.39 7.29
N PHE A 36 -10.06 1.43 6.48
CA PHE A 36 -9.65 0.09 6.92
C PHE A 36 -8.42 -0.39 6.18
N THR A 37 -7.52 -1.07 6.88
CA THR A 37 -6.42 -1.81 6.26
C THR A 37 -6.97 -3.08 5.61
N LEU A 38 -6.82 -3.17 4.29
CA LEU A 38 -7.33 -4.29 3.48
C LEU A 38 -6.35 -5.45 3.40
N GLY A 39 -5.05 -5.16 3.36
CA GLY A 39 -3.99 -6.16 3.32
C GLY A 39 -2.79 -5.75 4.17
N GLU A 40 -1.94 -6.73 4.47
CA GLU A 40 -0.63 -6.51 5.05
C GLU A 40 0.35 -7.58 4.54
N CYS A 41 1.54 -7.15 4.14
CA CYS A 41 2.72 -7.99 3.99
C CYS A 41 3.45 -8.06 5.33
N ILE A 42 3.45 -9.23 5.97
CA ILE A 42 4.00 -9.41 7.32
C ILE A 42 5.37 -10.10 7.21
N PRO A 43 6.48 -9.48 7.62
CA PRO A 43 7.78 -10.13 7.60
C PRO A 43 7.82 -11.29 8.60
N LEU A 44 8.42 -12.39 8.19
CA LEU A 44 8.60 -13.59 9.02
C LEU A 44 10.06 -13.71 9.46
N PRO A 45 10.31 -14.18 10.70
CA PRO A 45 11.67 -14.45 11.14
C PRO A 45 12.32 -15.53 10.27
N LEU A 46 13.59 -15.35 9.96
CA LEU A 46 14.38 -16.32 9.21
C LEU A 46 14.64 -17.57 10.04
N GLU A 47 14.52 -18.75 9.43
CA GLU A 47 15.12 -19.96 9.99
C GLU A 47 16.66 -19.83 10.00
N ASP A 48 17.31 -20.32 11.06
CA ASP A 48 18.76 -20.21 11.24
C ASP A 48 19.53 -20.74 10.02
N GLY A 49 20.31 -19.87 9.35
CA GLY A 49 21.25 -20.27 8.28
C GLY A 49 21.20 -19.46 6.98
N ALA A 50 20.25 -18.53 6.81
CA ALA A 50 20.16 -17.69 5.61
C ALA A 50 19.85 -16.22 5.95
N PRO A 51 20.82 -15.45 6.49
CA PRO A 51 20.59 -14.09 7.01
C PRO A 51 20.12 -13.06 5.96
N ASP A 52 20.23 -13.38 4.67
CA ASP A 52 19.85 -12.49 3.57
C ASP A 52 18.52 -12.86 2.89
N ALA A 53 17.83 -13.94 3.30
CA ALA A 53 16.54 -14.28 2.69
C ALA A 53 15.43 -13.42 3.30
N VAL A 54 14.54 -12.85 2.47
CA VAL A 54 13.33 -12.17 2.96
C VAL A 54 12.20 -13.16 2.89
N GLN A 55 11.57 -13.43 4.03
CA GLN A 55 10.33 -14.20 4.10
C GLN A 55 9.19 -13.33 4.59
N SER A 56 8.00 -13.52 4.02
CA SER A 56 6.81 -12.79 4.41
C SER A 56 5.56 -13.65 4.32
N ARG A 57 4.48 -13.14 4.92
CA ARG A 57 3.12 -13.63 4.78
C ARG A 57 2.26 -12.50 4.27
N VAL A 58 1.53 -12.74 3.19
CA VAL A 58 0.54 -11.77 2.70
C VAL A 58 -0.81 -12.10 3.34
N VAL A 59 -1.44 -11.11 3.96
CA VAL A 59 -2.75 -11.24 4.59
C VAL A 59 -3.74 -10.31 3.87
N LEU A 60 -4.93 -10.81 3.54
CA LEU A 60 -6.07 -9.99 3.13
C LEU A 60 -7.16 -10.08 4.21
N TYR A 61 -7.60 -8.93 4.71
CA TYR A 61 -8.58 -8.80 5.78
C TYR A 61 -10.02 -8.76 5.26
N HIS A 62 -10.60 -9.93 5.00
CA HIS A 62 -11.99 -10.03 4.53
C HIS A 62 -12.99 -9.25 5.41
N GLY A 63 -12.75 -9.13 6.72
CA GLY A 63 -13.58 -8.29 7.59
C GLY A 63 -13.51 -6.80 7.25
N SER A 64 -12.34 -6.30 6.87
CA SER A 64 -12.13 -4.93 6.37
C SER A 64 -12.81 -4.72 5.02
N PHE A 65 -12.62 -5.64 4.06
CA PHE A 65 -13.30 -5.61 2.76
C PHE A 65 -14.82 -5.54 2.92
N ARG A 66 -15.38 -6.35 3.81
CA ARG A 66 -16.81 -6.33 4.11
C ARG A 66 -17.25 -4.99 4.68
N ALA A 67 -16.48 -4.42 5.60
CA ALA A 67 -16.81 -3.13 6.20
C ALA A 67 -16.81 -2.02 5.13
N LEU A 68 -15.88 -2.02 4.17
CA LEU A 68 -15.90 -1.08 3.05
C LEU A 68 -17.08 -1.33 2.11
N ALA A 69 -17.37 -2.58 1.75
CA ALA A 69 -18.52 -2.93 0.91
C ALA A 69 -19.87 -2.54 1.55
N ASP A 70 -19.96 -2.50 2.88
CA ASP A 70 -21.15 -2.03 3.59
C ASP A 70 -21.28 -0.49 3.53
N LEU A 71 -20.18 0.24 3.31
CA LEU A 71 -20.15 1.71 3.15
C LEU A 71 -20.36 2.14 1.68
N ASP A 72 -19.94 1.31 0.73
CA ASP A 72 -20.05 1.57 -0.71
C ASP A 72 -20.82 0.47 -1.45
N PRO A 73 -22.07 0.74 -1.88
CA PRO A 73 -22.86 -0.21 -2.68
C PRO A 73 -22.27 -0.58 -4.04
N THR A 74 -21.27 0.18 -4.52
CA THR A 74 -20.60 -0.03 -5.80
C THR A 74 -19.29 -0.80 -5.69
N PHE A 75 -18.92 -1.23 -4.48
CA PHE A 75 -17.67 -1.94 -4.19
C PHE A 75 -17.43 -3.16 -5.09
N ASP A 76 -16.36 -3.11 -5.89
CA ASP A 76 -15.93 -4.24 -6.72
C ASP A 76 -14.96 -5.14 -5.94
N TRP A 77 -15.51 -6.22 -5.39
CA TRP A 77 -14.76 -7.23 -4.64
C TRP A 77 -13.56 -7.82 -5.40
N ARG A 78 -13.66 -7.95 -6.73
CA ARG A 78 -12.59 -8.56 -7.52
C ARG A 78 -11.47 -7.55 -7.73
N GLU A 79 -11.80 -6.33 -8.11
CA GLU A 79 -10.83 -5.25 -8.33
C GLU A 79 -10.07 -4.93 -7.05
N GLU A 80 -10.78 -4.66 -5.97
CA GLU A 80 -10.20 -4.30 -4.67
C GLU A 80 -9.28 -5.40 -4.11
N ALA A 81 -9.68 -6.67 -4.25
CA ALA A 81 -8.86 -7.79 -3.79
C ALA A 81 -7.65 -8.03 -4.70
N TRP A 82 -7.76 -7.70 -5.99
CA TRP A 82 -6.65 -7.75 -6.92
C TRP A 82 -5.61 -6.67 -6.60
N GLU A 83 -6.06 -5.43 -6.49
CA GLU A 83 -5.20 -4.29 -6.13
C GLU A 83 -4.49 -4.55 -4.81
N THR A 84 -5.23 -4.90 -3.75
CA THR A 84 -4.65 -5.23 -2.44
C THR A 84 -3.62 -6.35 -2.54
N LEU A 85 -3.95 -7.48 -3.19
CA LEU A 85 -2.99 -8.60 -3.33
C LEU A 85 -1.71 -8.17 -4.06
N THR A 86 -1.84 -7.42 -5.16
CA THR A 86 -0.69 -6.99 -5.94
C THR A 86 0.15 -5.92 -5.22
N HIS A 87 -0.49 -5.07 -4.42
CA HIS A 87 0.15 -4.08 -3.56
C HIS A 87 1.01 -4.77 -2.48
N GLU A 88 0.45 -5.72 -1.74
CA GLU A 88 1.22 -6.45 -0.72
C GLU A 88 2.36 -7.28 -1.31
N LEU A 89 2.17 -7.84 -2.50
CA LEU A 89 3.25 -8.53 -3.21
C LEU A 89 4.34 -7.57 -3.68
N ARG A 90 3.99 -6.33 -4.05
CA ARG A 90 4.98 -5.30 -4.37
C ARG A 90 5.83 -4.95 -3.16
N HIS A 91 5.24 -4.76 -1.97
CA HIS A 91 6.02 -4.59 -0.73
C HIS A 91 7.04 -5.71 -0.54
N HIS A 92 6.60 -6.96 -0.68
CA HIS A 92 7.50 -8.11 -0.55
C HIS A 92 8.66 -8.07 -1.56
N VAL A 93 8.36 -7.77 -2.82
CA VAL A 93 9.38 -7.68 -3.88
C VAL A 93 10.36 -6.53 -3.62
N GLU A 94 9.88 -5.38 -3.15
CA GLU A 94 10.74 -4.24 -2.81
C GLU A 94 11.64 -4.55 -1.60
N TRP A 95 11.12 -5.21 -0.57
CA TRP A 95 11.93 -5.71 0.54
C TRP A 95 13.02 -6.67 0.07
N ARG A 96 12.70 -7.60 -0.83
CA ARG A 96 13.70 -8.47 -1.46
C ARG A 96 14.76 -7.70 -2.24
N ALA A 97 14.38 -6.58 -2.85
CA ALA A 97 15.29 -5.68 -3.55
C ALA A 97 16.01 -4.69 -2.62
N ARG A 98 15.73 -4.71 -1.30
CA ARG A 98 16.21 -3.71 -0.32
C ARG A 98 15.84 -2.28 -0.72
N ARG A 99 14.62 -2.12 -1.22
CA ARG A 99 13.99 -0.83 -1.55
C ARG A 99 12.80 -0.59 -0.63
N ASP A 100 12.44 0.67 -0.49
CA ASP A 100 11.38 1.18 0.38
C ASP A 100 10.50 2.21 -0.36
N ASP A 101 10.45 2.18 -1.68
CA ASP A 101 9.73 3.19 -2.47
C ASP A 101 8.21 3.14 -2.21
N LEU A 102 7.64 1.94 -2.12
CA LEU A 102 6.21 1.77 -1.83
C LEU A 102 5.88 2.18 -0.40
N GLU A 103 6.76 1.90 0.56
CA GLU A 103 6.59 2.42 1.93
C GLU A 103 6.67 3.95 1.97
N ALA A 104 7.52 4.56 1.15
CA ALA A 104 7.59 6.00 1.00
C ALA A 104 6.29 6.56 0.38
N LEU A 105 5.77 5.91 -0.66
CA LEU A 105 4.49 6.26 -1.27
C LEU A 105 3.32 6.14 -0.29
N ASP A 106 3.26 5.10 0.53
CA ASP A 106 2.21 4.94 1.55
C ASP A 106 2.27 6.04 2.61
N ARG A 107 3.49 6.41 3.05
CA ARG A 107 3.68 7.57 3.93
C ARG A 107 3.20 8.87 3.27
N ALA A 108 3.44 9.02 1.96
CA ALA A 108 2.95 10.17 1.21
C ALA A 108 1.42 10.19 1.14
N ALA A 109 0.77 9.05 0.86
CA ALA A 109 -0.69 8.94 0.83
C ALA A 109 -1.30 9.27 2.20
N GLU A 110 -0.75 8.73 3.29
CA GLU A 110 -1.17 9.06 4.66
C GLU A 110 -1.02 10.55 4.98
N ALA A 111 0.09 11.17 4.56
CA ALA A 111 0.27 12.62 4.69
C ALA A 111 -0.71 13.42 3.80
N ASN A 112 -1.09 12.90 2.65
CA ASN A 112 -2.09 13.52 1.78
C ASN A 112 -3.49 13.50 2.42
N PHE A 113 -3.86 12.38 3.07
CA PHE A 113 -5.08 12.31 3.89
C PHE A 113 -5.05 13.36 5.02
N ALA A 114 -3.95 13.42 5.78
CA ALA A 114 -3.78 14.41 6.84
C ALA A 114 -3.93 15.86 6.30
N ARG A 115 -3.40 16.13 5.10
CA ARG A 115 -3.54 17.44 4.42
C ARG A 115 -5.01 17.78 4.11
N HIS A 116 -5.79 16.83 3.59
CA HIS A 116 -7.21 17.05 3.29
C HIS A 116 -8.05 17.26 4.55
N ASP A 117 -7.70 16.58 5.65
CA ASP A 117 -8.37 16.69 6.94
C ASP A 117 -7.94 17.91 7.77
N GLY A 118 -6.92 18.66 7.31
CA GLY A 118 -6.36 19.80 8.04
C GLY A 118 -5.54 19.42 9.27
N GLU A 119 -5.09 18.16 9.34
CA GLU A 119 -4.19 17.65 10.36
C GLU A 119 -2.74 18.07 10.07
N PRO A 120 -1.80 17.97 11.04
CA PRO A 120 -0.39 18.17 10.77
C PRO A 120 0.15 17.14 9.77
N PHE A 121 0.88 17.61 8.75
CA PHE A 121 1.55 16.79 7.74
C PHE A 121 2.94 17.36 7.42
N ASP A 122 3.82 16.55 6.83
CA ASP A 122 5.10 17.03 6.30
C ASP A 122 4.85 17.76 4.97
N PRO A 123 5.16 19.06 4.81
CA PRO A 123 4.93 19.79 3.56
C PRO A 123 5.67 19.24 2.33
N LEU A 124 6.68 18.38 2.53
CA LEU A 124 7.46 17.77 1.45
C LEU A 124 7.04 16.33 1.14
N PHE A 125 5.95 15.83 1.73
CA PHE A 125 5.48 14.44 1.55
C PHE A 125 5.32 14.03 0.08
N TYR A 126 4.93 14.96 -0.79
CA TYR A 126 4.67 14.69 -2.20
C TYR A 126 5.93 14.26 -2.98
N LEU A 127 7.14 14.51 -2.44
CA LEU A 127 8.38 14.07 -3.07
C LEU A 127 8.55 12.55 -3.04
N ASP A 128 7.89 11.88 -2.10
CA ASP A 128 7.83 10.42 -1.98
C ASP A 128 6.74 9.81 -2.90
N GLY A 129 6.01 10.65 -3.65
CA GLY A 129 5.00 10.24 -4.64
C GLY A 129 5.57 9.73 -5.97
N ASP A 130 4.69 9.19 -6.82
CA ASP A 130 5.06 8.77 -8.17
C ASP A 130 5.49 9.99 -9.01
N ALA A 131 6.67 9.93 -9.63
CA ALA A 131 7.24 11.02 -10.42
C ALA A 131 7.29 10.66 -11.91
N PRO A 132 6.18 10.74 -12.67
CA PRO A 132 6.14 10.32 -14.07
C PRO A 132 7.04 11.18 -14.96
N VAL A 133 7.24 12.45 -14.60
CA VAL A 133 8.19 13.37 -15.24
C VAL A 133 8.87 14.24 -14.18
N PRO A 134 10.10 14.75 -14.43
CA PRO A 134 10.81 15.58 -13.46
C PRO A 134 10.00 16.80 -13.00
N GLY A 135 9.89 16.98 -11.68
CA GLY A 135 9.19 18.11 -11.05
C GLY A 135 7.66 17.99 -11.01
N VAL A 136 7.10 16.84 -11.40
CA VAL A 136 5.67 16.53 -11.29
C VAL A 136 5.53 15.26 -10.49
N HIS A 137 4.77 15.33 -9.40
CA HIS A 137 4.55 14.22 -8.48
C HIS A 137 3.06 13.93 -8.34
N GLU A 138 2.70 12.67 -8.24
CA GLU A 138 1.34 12.21 -8.01
C GLU A 138 1.27 11.43 -6.69
N VAL A 139 0.26 11.72 -5.88
CA VAL A 139 -0.04 10.99 -4.65
C VAL A 139 -1.56 10.87 -4.54
N ASP A 140 -2.06 9.64 -4.64
CA ASP A 140 -3.47 9.30 -4.42
C ASP A 140 -4.45 10.17 -5.24
N GLY A 141 -4.19 10.32 -6.54
CA GLY A 141 -4.95 11.11 -7.50
C GLY A 141 -4.63 12.61 -7.52
N ASP A 142 -3.93 13.12 -6.51
CA ASP A 142 -3.53 14.54 -6.44
C ASP A 142 -2.18 14.78 -7.10
N TRP A 143 -2.06 15.91 -7.81
CA TRP A 143 -0.88 16.29 -8.57
C TRP A 143 -0.16 17.49 -7.95
N PHE A 144 1.14 17.34 -7.72
CA PHE A 144 2.02 18.33 -7.11
C PHE A 144 3.11 18.75 -8.10
N LEU A 145 3.45 20.05 -8.09
CA LEU A 145 4.47 20.63 -8.94
C LEU A 145 5.63 21.12 -8.09
N ASP A 146 6.79 20.47 -8.21
CA ASP A 146 8.04 20.97 -7.63
C ASP A 146 8.70 21.94 -8.62
N HIS A 147 8.47 23.23 -8.39
CA HIS A 147 9.03 24.29 -9.23
C HIS A 147 9.67 25.39 -8.41
N VAL A 148 10.95 25.66 -8.70
CA VAL A 148 11.66 26.79 -8.11
C VAL A 148 11.10 28.10 -8.66
N VAL A 149 10.35 28.82 -7.82
CA VAL A 149 9.83 30.15 -8.15
C VAL A 149 10.78 31.25 -7.70
N ARG A 150 10.90 32.32 -8.49
CA ARG A 150 11.73 33.49 -8.14
C ARG A 150 11.12 34.37 -7.04
N ARG A 151 9.80 34.26 -6.85
CA ARG A 151 8.99 34.90 -5.79
C ARG A 151 7.83 33.97 -5.46
N VAL A 152 7.45 33.93 -4.18
CA VAL A 152 6.24 33.21 -3.74
C VAL A 152 5.03 33.86 -4.43
N PRO A 153 4.16 33.09 -5.12
CA PRO A 153 2.93 33.61 -5.70
C PRO A 153 2.02 34.22 -4.63
N ASP A 154 1.34 35.32 -4.97
CA ASP A 154 0.34 35.98 -4.10
C ASP A 154 -0.91 35.12 -3.88
#